data_AF-A0A7C3M2J2-F1
#
_entry.id   AF-A0A7C3M2J2-F1
#
_cell.length_a   1.000
_cell.length_b   1.000
_cell.length_c   1.000
_cell.angle_alpha   90.00
_cell.angle_beta   90.00
_cell.angle_gamma   90.00
#
_symmetry.space_group_name_H-M   'P 1'
#
loop_
_entity.id
_entity.type
_entity.pdbx_description
1 polymer ?
#
loop_
_entity_poly.entity_id
_entity_poly.type
_entity_poly.pdbx_seq_one_letter_code
_entity_poly.pdbx_strand_id
1 'polypeptide(L)'
;MPLNYQFVILLLRTVFFLLISYGLLYFSYKYFSPDFGQSDFYHYYKMALEPLNFTVTESPFIYRQFSTVMTALVYETGLFYNIKISYVHEGIEQQLFFAFIVSNYLALLLTSVVVSKVVDLEIGKVTVLAPLFTGTLCYLSFGASTYVLTGLVEGWSWFLIALAYYAFKKENLYLFIVVLMISLFQKEVVSMIFGVISAVYILLAYFDRKKQIDKKYVWFFMISIGTFFTYILIRKVLIPVGGFENQLDFNQLLHYLITYDFFDPRKLYITVFSQNLFYLVLLLFGLNFFLSKNEKNRFHLLRTNFIIALITVCIVLFFIGMAAALGSNIGRIVLTTSPLSAIYIGYYLYLLERRSQVEKNV
;
A
#
# COMPACT_ATOMS: atom_id res chain seq x y z
N MET A 1 7.01 -29.26 8.07
CA MET A 1 6.41 -29.53 6.74
C MET A 1 7.52 -29.54 5.71
N PRO A 2 7.54 -30.49 4.76
CA PRO A 2 8.54 -30.51 3.69
C PRO A 2 8.44 -29.22 2.86
N LEU A 3 9.59 -28.65 2.49
CA LEU A 3 9.73 -27.41 1.71
C LEU A 3 8.80 -27.39 0.47
N ASN A 4 8.59 -28.56 -0.13
CA ASN A 4 7.74 -28.76 -1.30
C ASN A 4 6.27 -28.37 -1.08
N TYR A 5 5.70 -28.60 0.10
CA TYR A 5 4.26 -28.33 0.31
C TYR A 5 3.94 -26.83 0.33
N GLN A 6 4.78 -26.02 1.00
CA GLN A 6 4.59 -24.57 1.06
C GLN A 6 4.75 -23.93 -0.32
N PHE A 7 5.72 -24.43 -1.10
CA PHE A 7 5.92 -23.98 -2.47
C PHE A 7 4.71 -24.29 -3.36
N VAL A 8 4.17 -25.52 -3.30
CA VAL A 8 2.98 -25.92 -4.05
C VAL A 8 1.78 -25.04 -3.70
N ILE A 9 1.53 -24.76 -2.42
CA ILE A 9 0.45 -23.86 -2.01
C ILE A 9 0.65 -22.45 -2.56
N LEU A 10 1.87 -21.92 -2.49
CA LEU A 10 2.15 -20.58 -2.99
C LEU A 10 1.93 -20.49 -4.51
N LEU A 11 2.35 -21.52 -5.26
CA LEU A 11 2.12 -21.64 -6.69
C LEU A 11 0.61 -21.69 -7.00
N LEU A 12 -0.15 -22.53 -6.29
CA LEU A 12 -1.60 -22.63 -6.45
C LEU A 12 -2.29 -21.29 -6.20
N ARG A 13 -1.91 -20.56 -5.14
CA ARG A 13 -2.45 -19.21 -4.86
C ARG A 13 -2.11 -18.23 -5.97
N THR A 14 -0.88 -18.27 -6.49
CA THR A 14 -0.45 -17.39 -7.58
C THR A 14 -1.26 -17.64 -8.85
N VAL A 15 -1.44 -18.91 -9.22
CA VAL A 15 -2.28 -19.31 -10.36
C VAL A 15 -3.73 -18.88 -10.14
N PHE A 16 -4.28 -19.10 -8.93
CA PHE A 16 -5.62 -18.65 -8.59
C PHE A 16 -5.79 -17.13 -8.74
N PHE A 17 -4.86 -16.34 -8.21
CA PHE A 17 -4.91 -14.88 -8.31
C PHE A 17 -4.79 -14.39 -9.75
N LEU A 18 -3.97 -15.04 -10.57
CA LEU A 18 -3.89 -14.74 -12.01
C LEU A 18 -5.24 -15.02 -12.69
N LEU A 19 -5.82 -16.20 -12.47
CA LEU A 19 -7.07 -16.63 -13.11
C LEU A 19 -8.30 -15.81 -12.66
N ILE A 20 -8.34 -15.32 -11.42
CA ILE A 20 -9.49 -14.51 -10.95
C ILE A 20 -9.37 -13.04 -11.39
N SER A 21 -8.16 -12.55 -11.69
CA SER A 21 -7.92 -11.12 -11.91
C SER A 21 -7.60 -10.71 -13.35
N TYR A 22 -7.37 -11.65 -14.28
CA TYR A 22 -7.07 -11.29 -15.69
C TYR A 22 -8.23 -10.50 -16.34
N GLY A 23 -9.48 -10.74 -15.93
CA GLY A 23 -10.63 -9.96 -16.38
C GLY A 23 -10.57 -8.49 -15.94
N LEU A 24 -10.02 -8.21 -14.75
CA LEU A 24 -9.80 -6.84 -14.27
C LEU A 24 -8.71 -6.15 -15.08
N LEU A 25 -7.63 -6.86 -15.45
CA LEU A 25 -6.60 -6.34 -16.35
C LEU A 25 -7.22 -5.91 -17.70
N TYR A 26 -8.02 -6.79 -18.31
CA TYR A 26 -8.72 -6.48 -19.55
C TYR A 26 -9.64 -5.27 -19.42
N PHE A 27 -10.45 -5.22 -18.35
CA PHE A 27 -11.39 -4.14 -18.11
C PHE A 27 -10.67 -2.80 -17.93
N SER A 28 -9.64 -2.76 -17.08
CA SER A 28 -8.81 -1.58 -16.88
C SER A 28 -8.18 -1.11 -18.18
N TYR A 29 -7.55 -2.00 -18.95
CA TYR A 29 -6.95 -1.61 -20.21
C TYR A 29 -7.97 -1.06 -21.22
N LYS A 30 -9.14 -1.70 -21.31
CA LYS A 30 -10.16 -1.33 -22.31
C LYS A 30 -10.87 -0.02 -21.98
N TYR A 31 -11.19 0.23 -20.70
CA TYR A 31 -12.12 1.28 -20.30
C TYR A 31 -11.50 2.40 -19.47
N PHE A 32 -10.29 2.23 -18.92
CA PHE A 32 -9.64 3.29 -18.17
C PHE A 32 -9.23 4.45 -19.09
N SER A 33 -9.41 5.69 -18.61
CA SER A 33 -8.91 6.89 -19.27
C SER A 33 -8.27 7.83 -18.22
N PRO A 34 -6.98 8.20 -18.39
CA PRO A 34 -6.29 9.16 -17.51
C PRO A 34 -6.93 10.55 -17.43
N ASP A 35 -7.72 10.94 -18.43
CA ASP A 35 -8.33 12.27 -18.52
C ASP A 35 -9.31 12.59 -17.38
N PHE A 36 -9.83 11.56 -16.70
CA PHE A 36 -10.77 11.71 -15.60
C PHE A 36 -10.06 11.82 -14.23
N GLY A 37 -9.22 12.86 -14.08
CA GLY A 37 -8.62 13.24 -12.80
C GLY A 37 -7.34 12.47 -12.43
N GLN A 38 -6.64 11.88 -13.40
CA GLN A 38 -5.37 11.17 -13.20
C GLN A 38 -4.25 11.74 -14.08
N SER A 39 -4.17 13.08 -14.13
CA SER A 39 -3.18 13.81 -14.95
C SER A 39 -1.73 13.49 -14.61
N ASP A 40 -1.45 12.99 -13.39
CA ASP A 40 -0.18 12.38 -12.99
C ASP A 40 0.39 11.41 -14.06
N PHE A 41 -0.48 10.69 -14.77
CA PHE A 41 -0.10 9.78 -15.85
C PHE A 41 0.83 10.43 -16.88
N TYR A 42 0.57 11.68 -17.27
CA TYR A 42 1.34 12.36 -18.30
C TYR A 42 2.80 12.63 -17.88
N HIS A 43 3.05 12.79 -16.58
CA HIS A 43 4.41 12.88 -16.05
C HIS A 43 5.11 11.52 -16.11
N TYR A 44 4.43 10.45 -15.71
CA TYR A 44 4.99 9.10 -15.74
C TYR A 44 5.21 8.60 -17.17
N TYR A 45 4.33 8.96 -18.09
CA TYR A 45 4.45 8.62 -19.49
C TYR A 45 5.81 9.07 -20.05
N LYS A 46 6.19 10.32 -19.81
CA LYS A 46 7.52 10.86 -20.20
C LYS A 46 8.66 10.11 -19.51
N MET A 47 8.51 9.82 -18.22
CA MET A 47 9.52 9.07 -17.46
C MET A 47 9.67 7.61 -17.91
N ALA A 48 8.64 6.98 -18.47
CA ALA A 48 8.72 5.62 -18.97
C ALA A 48 9.36 5.55 -20.37
N LEU A 49 9.24 6.62 -21.17
CA LEU A 49 10.00 6.77 -22.43
C LEU A 49 11.49 7.01 -22.17
N GLU A 50 11.82 7.76 -21.12
CA GLU A 50 13.20 8.09 -20.74
C GLU A 50 13.46 7.72 -19.27
N PRO A 51 13.51 6.43 -18.93
CA PRO A 51 13.72 5.99 -17.56
C PRO A 51 15.06 6.48 -17.01
N LEU A 52 15.07 6.87 -15.74
CA LEU A 52 16.24 7.44 -15.02
C LEU A 52 16.73 8.79 -15.54
N ASN A 53 16.03 9.42 -16.49
CA ASN A 53 16.27 10.82 -16.84
C ASN A 53 15.53 11.75 -15.86
N PHE A 54 16.28 12.43 -14.99
CA PHE A 54 15.73 13.31 -13.95
C PHE A 54 15.31 14.71 -14.48
N THR A 55 15.36 14.97 -15.79
CA THR A 55 14.98 16.27 -16.38
C THR A 55 13.63 16.25 -17.09
N VAL A 56 12.98 15.09 -17.23
CA VAL A 56 11.80 14.92 -18.10
C VAL A 56 10.48 15.37 -17.46
N THR A 57 10.46 15.50 -16.15
CA THR A 57 9.30 15.99 -15.39
C THR A 57 9.73 16.67 -14.10
N GLU A 58 8.82 17.42 -13.51
CA GLU A 58 8.98 18.12 -12.24
C GLU A 58 8.88 17.19 -11.02
N SER A 59 9.33 17.71 -9.88
CA SER A 59 9.11 17.17 -8.55
C SER A 59 7.60 17.21 -8.20
N PRO A 60 7.04 16.27 -7.41
CA PRO A 60 7.68 15.07 -6.86
C PRO A 60 7.62 13.86 -7.81
N PHE A 61 7.01 14.00 -9.00
CA PHE A 61 6.79 12.90 -9.93
C PHE A 61 8.09 12.24 -10.38
N ILE A 62 9.12 13.06 -10.62
CA ILE A 62 10.43 12.61 -11.12
C ILE A 62 11.13 11.58 -10.23
N TYR A 63 10.80 11.53 -8.93
CA TYR A 63 11.41 10.58 -8.00
C TYR A 63 10.76 9.20 -8.04
N ARG A 64 9.69 9.00 -8.81
CA ARG A 64 8.93 7.73 -8.91
C ARG A 64 9.51 6.79 -9.98
N GLN A 65 10.83 6.74 -10.05
CA GLN A 65 11.60 6.04 -11.10
C GLN A 65 11.40 4.53 -11.11
N PHE A 66 11.20 3.89 -9.96
CA PHE A 66 11.08 2.44 -9.89
C PHE A 66 9.89 1.93 -10.72
N SER A 67 8.69 2.50 -10.49
CA SER A 67 7.51 2.19 -11.30
C SER A 67 7.70 2.44 -12.79
N THR A 68 8.34 3.54 -13.18
CA THR A 68 8.49 3.92 -14.59
C THR A 68 9.52 3.05 -15.29
N VAL A 69 10.60 2.65 -14.60
CA VAL A 69 11.55 1.64 -15.07
C VAL A 69 10.85 0.30 -15.27
N MET A 70 10.02 -0.15 -14.31
CA MET A 70 9.27 -1.41 -14.46
C MET A 70 8.30 -1.36 -15.65
N THR A 71 7.65 -0.22 -15.87
CA THR A 71 6.81 -0.01 -17.05
C THR A 71 7.63 -0.01 -18.35
N ALA A 72 8.78 0.66 -18.39
CA ALA A 72 9.66 0.67 -19.55
C ALA A 72 10.11 -0.76 -19.91
N LEU A 73 10.49 -1.57 -18.91
CA LEU A 73 10.84 -2.98 -19.13
C LEU A 73 9.69 -3.79 -19.74
N VAL A 74 8.43 -3.52 -19.36
CA VAL A 74 7.26 -4.17 -19.99
C VAL A 74 7.08 -3.65 -21.42
N TYR A 75 7.24 -2.35 -21.64
CA TYR A 75 7.11 -1.73 -22.96
C TYR A 75 8.13 -2.29 -23.97
N GLU A 76 9.38 -2.45 -23.55
CA GLU A 76 10.48 -3.04 -24.35
C GLU A 76 10.23 -4.49 -24.78
N THR A 77 9.31 -5.21 -24.12
CA THR A 77 8.94 -6.56 -24.59
C THR A 77 8.22 -6.56 -25.93
N GLY A 78 7.68 -5.41 -26.37
CA GLY A 78 6.85 -5.30 -27.57
C GLY A 78 5.46 -5.92 -27.42
N LEU A 79 5.14 -6.52 -26.26
CA LEU A 79 3.87 -7.20 -26.04
C LEU A 79 2.78 -6.17 -25.72
N PHE A 80 1.80 -6.05 -26.61
CA PHE A 80 0.57 -5.34 -26.31
C PHE A 80 -0.65 -5.98 -26.95
N TYR A 81 -1.80 -5.72 -26.35
CA TYR A 81 -3.05 -6.21 -26.88
C TYR A 81 -3.67 -5.18 -27.82
N ASN A 82 -3.48 -5.38 -29.13
CA ASN A 82 -3.98 -4.46 -30.15
C ASN A 82 -5.51 -4.58 -30.31
N ILE A 83 -6.26 -3.83 -29.50
CA ILE A 83 -7.72 -3.72 -29.56
C ILE A 83 -8.15 -2.26 -29.49
N LYS A 84 -9.38 -1.97 -29.91
CA LYS A 84 -9.98 -0.65 -29.66
C LYS A 84 -10.21 -0.45 -28.16
N ILE A 85 -9.62 0.61 -27.61
CA ILE A 85 -9.76 1.04 -26.22
C ILE A 85 -10.52 2.37 -26.13
N SER A 86 -11.03 2.70 -24.94
CA SER A 86 -11.74 3.96 -24.68
C SER A 86 -10.81 5.18 -24.68
N TYR A 87 -9.56 5.02 -24.28
CA TYR A 87 -8.59 6.10 -24.25
C TYR A 87 -7.87 6.24 -25.58
N VAL A 88 -8.12 7.37 -26.27
CA VAL A 88 -7.45 7.73 -27.52
C VAL A 88 -7.00 9.18 -27.37
N HIS A 89 -5.69 9.42 -27.36
CA HIS A 89 -5.11 10.74 -27.20
C HIS A 89 -3.96 10.93 -28.18
N GLU A 90 -3.87 12.12 -28.78
CA GLU A 90 -2.82 12.42 -29.76
C GLU A 90 -1.44 12.41 -29.09
N GLY A 91 -0.46 11.77 -29.73
CA GLY A 91 0.91 11.67 -29.21
C GLY A 91 1.13 10.63 -28.11
N ILE A 92 0.11 9.82 -27.77
CA ILE A 92 0.23 8.75 -26.78
C ILE A 92 0.13 7.39 -27.42
N GLU A 93 1.20 6.61 -27.27
CA GLU A 93 1.26 5.26 -27.79
C GLU A 93 0.41 4.30 -26.95
N GLN A 94 -0.55 3.64 -27.59
CA GLN A 94 -1.39 2.62 -26.97
C GLN A 94 -0.57 1.50 -26.32
N GLN A 95 0.59 1.16 -26.90
CA GLN A 95 1.51 0.15 -26.38
C GLN A 95 2.09 0.56 -25.02
N LEU A 96 2.52 1.83 -24.88
CA LEU A 96 3.06 2.31 -23.61
C LEU A 96 1.95 2.42 -22.54
N PHE A 97 0.75 2.85 -22.92
CA PHE A 97 -0.40 2.80 -22.03
C PHE A 97 -0.71 1.37 -21.55
N PHE A 98 -0.69 0.38 -22.45
CA PHE A 98 -0.83 -1.03 -22.08
C PHE A 98 0.27 -1.48 -21.09
N ALA A 99 1.52 -1.08 -21.33
CA ALA A 99 2.64 -1.42 -20.46
C ALA A 99 2.46 -0.88 -19.03
N PHE A 100 1.90 0.33 -18.86
CA PHE A 100 1.54 0.85 -17.53
C PHE A 100 0.53 -0.03 -16.82
N ILE A 101 -0.58 -0.37 -17.49
CA ILE A 101 -1.64 -1.18 -16.90
C ILE A 101 -1.09 -2.57 -16.51
N VAL A 102 -0.30 -3.19 -17.39
CA VAL A 102 0.32 -4.50 -17.13
C VAL A 102 1.32 -4.43 -15.98
N SER A 103 2.19 -3.42 -15.95
CA SER A 103 3.18 -3.20 -14.89
C SER A 103 2.50 -3.10 -13.51
N ASN A 104 1.44 -2.29 -13.40
CA ASN A 104 0.68 -2.19 -12.16
C ASN A 104 -0.12 -3.46 -11.83
N TYR A 105 -0.63 -4.16 -12.83
CA TYR A 105 -1.31 -5.46 -12.64
C TYR A 105 -0.35 -6.51 -12.07
N LEU A 106 0.87 -6.60 -12.59
CA LEU A 106 1.91 -7.48 -12.04
C LEU A 106 2.23 -7.13 -10.60
N ALA A 107 2.36 -5.83 -10.29
CA ALA A 107 2.58 -5.39 -8.92
C ALA A 107 1.42 -5.74 -7.98
N LEU A 108 0.17 -5.63 -8.44
CA LEU A 108 -1.01 -6.03 -7.68
C LEU A 108 -1.06 -7.56 -7.47
N LEU A 109 -0.73 -8.35 -8.49
CA LEU A 109 -0.61 -9.81 -8.37
C LEU A 109 0.43 -10.20 -7.32
N LEU A 110 1.62 -9.60 -7.37
CA LEU A 110 2.66 -9.81 -6.37
C LEU A 110 2.22 -9.35 -4.98
N THR A 111 1.49 -8.24 -4.88
CA THR A 111 0.88 -7.76 -3.64
C THR A 111 -0.04 -8.83 -3.05
N SER A 112 -0.99 -9.36 -3.84
CA SER A 112 -1.93 -10.42 -3.43
C SER A 112 -1.22 -11.67 -2.93
N VAL A 113 -0.15 -12.10 -3.62
CA VAL A 113 0.69 -13.22 -3.20
C VAL A 113 1.36 -12.94 -1.85
N VAL A 114 1.99 -11.77 -1.69
CA VAL A 114 2.68 -11.40 -0.44
C VAL A 114 1.70 -11.29 0.73
N VAL A 115 0.56 -10.60 0.57
CA VAL A 115 -0.43 -10.48 1.66
C VAL A 115 -1.00 -11.84 2.07
N SER A 116 -1.21 -12.76 1.12
CA SER A 116 -1.65 -14.13 1.40
C SER A 116 -0.63 -14.88 2.26
N LYS A 117 0.67 -14.62 2.05
CA LYS A 117 1.74 -15.21 2.85
C LYS A 117 1.81 -14.56 4.23
N VAL A 118 1.63 -13.25 4.32
CA VAL A 118 1.64 -12.55 5.63
C VAL A 118 0.50 -13.01 6.51
N VAL A 119 -0.71 -13.23 5.96
CA VAL A 119 -1.82 -13.69 6.81
C VAL A 119 -1.57 -15.08 7.39
N ASP A 120 -0.89 -15.99 6.67
CA ASP A 120 -0.45 -17.27 7.25
C ASP A 120 0.55 -17.06 8.41
N LEU A 121 1.41 -16.03 8.33
CA LEU A 121 2.33 -15.69 9.42
C LEU A 121 1.58 -15.16 10.65
N GLU A 122 0.59 -14.29 10.46
CA GLU A 122 -0.25 -13.80 11.55
C GLU A 122 -1.05 -14.94 12.20
N ILE A 123 -1.55 -15.88 11.38
CA ILE A 123 -2.29 -17.06 11.85
C ILE A 123 -1.35 -18.09 12.52
N GLY A 124 -0.07 -18.11 12.17
CA GLY A 124 0.93 -19.06 12.67
C GLY A 124 0.87 -20.45 12.02
N LYS A 125 0.06 -20.63 10.97
CA LYS A 125 -0.02 -21.87 10.18
C LYS A 125 -0.47 -21.58 8.75
N VAL A 126 -0.12 -22.48 7.83
CA VAL A 126 -0.55 -22.40 6.44
C VAL A 126 -2.01 -22.84 6.32
N THR A 127 -2.87 -21.95 5.83
CA THR A 127 -4.30 -22.23 5.57
C THR A 127 -4.62 -21.99 4.09
N VAL A 128 -5.80 -22.40 3.62
CA VAL A 128 -6.17 -22.19 2.20
C VAL A 128 -7.07 -20.96 2.05
N LEU A 129 -8.20 -20.96 2.76
CA LEU A 129 -9.27 -19.98 2.52
C LEU A 129 -8.92 -18.56 2.94
N ALA A 130 -8.42 -18.34 4.16
CA ALA A 130 -8.11 -16.99 4.64
C ALA A 130 -7.05 -16.26 3.77
N PRO A 131 -5.91 -16.89 3.41
CA PRO A 131 -4.95 -16.33 2.45
C PRO A 131 -5.50 -16.01 1.07
N LEU A 132 -6.32 -16.91 0.49
CA LEU A 132 -6.97 -16.67 -0.80
C LEU A 132 -7.91 -15.48 -0.70
N PHE A 133 -8.75 -15.44 0.34
CA PHE A 133 -9.67 -14.32 0.56
C PHE A 133 -8.92 -13.00 0.73
N THR A 134 -7.87 -12.96 1.55
CA THR A 134 -7.02 -11.77 1.74
C THR A 134 -6.41 -11.27 0.44
N GLY A 135 -5.85 -12.15 -0.39
CA GLY A 135 -5.30 -11.72 -1.69
C GLY A 135 -6.37 -11.24 -2.66
N THR A 136 -7.57 -11.84 -2.63
CA THR A 136 -8.72 -11.40 -3.43
C THR A 136 -9.20 -10.00 -3.02
N LEU A 137 -9.20 -9.68 -1.72
CA LEU A 137 -9.59 -8.36 -1.22
C LEU A 137 -8.73 -7.22 -1.78
N CYS A 138 -7.46 -7.47 -2.08
CA CYS A 138 -6.62 -6.47 -2.73
C CYS A 138 -7.19 -6.05 -4.09
N TYR A 139 -7.72 -6.98 -4.88
CA TYR A 139 -8.38 -6.68 -6.16
C TYR A 139 -9.74 -5.99 -6.00
N LEU A 140 -10.45 -6.28 -4.90
CA LEU A 140 -11.77 -5.70 -4.58
C LEU A 140 -11.68 -4.38 -3.81
N SER A 141 -10.48 -3.92 -3.47
CA SER A 141 -10.29 -2.60 -2.86
C SER A 141 -10.74 -1.53 -3.84
N PHE A 142 -11.44 -0.50 -3.34
CA PHE A 142 -11.77 0.68 -4.15
C PHE A 142 -10.53 1.29 -4.81
N GLY A 143 -9.40 1.18 -4.11
CA GLY A 143 -8.10 1.64 -4.56
C GLY A 143 -7.54 0.89 -5.75
N ALA A 144 -7.88 -0.39 -5.88
CA ALA A 144 -7.36 -1.21 -6.95
C ALA A 144 -7.91 -0.74 -8.31
N SER A 145 -9.21 -0.47 -8.38
CA SER A 145 -9.86 0.02 -9.60
C SER A 145 -9.58 1.49 -9.89
N THR A 146 -9.35 2.31 -8.86
CA THR A 146 -9.23 3.77 -9.02
C THR A 146 -7.81 4.27 -9.15
N TYR A 147 -6.83 3.61 -8.55
CA TYR A 147 -5.45 4.12 -8.50
C TYR A 147 -4.37 3.09 -8.85
N VAL A 148 -4.63 1.79 -8.66
CA VAL A 148 -3.62 0.75 -8.94
C VAL A 148 -3.69 0.28 -10.38
N LEU A 149 -4.82 -0.28 -10.83
CA LEU A 149 -5.00 -0.78 -12.19
C LEU A 149 -5.30 0.36 -13.18
N THR A 150 -4.43 1.36 -13.15
CA THR A 150 -4.48 2.59 -13.95
C THR A 150 -3.09 2.92 -14.48
N GLY A 151 -2.94 4.07 -15.14
CA GLY A 151 -1.64 4.60 -15.61
C GLY A 151 -0.73 5.16 -14.50
N LEU A 152 -1.10 5.03 -13.23
CA LEU A 152 -0.36 5.62 -12.11
C LEU A 152 0.77 4.71 -11.61
N VAL A 153 1.29 4.95 -10.41
CA VAL A 153 2.42 4.20 -9.84
C VAL A 153 2.04 3.44 -8.55
N GLU A 154 0.75 3.32 -8.25
CA GLU A 154 0.32 2.83 -6.94
C GLU A 154 0.51 1.33 -6.79
N GLY A 155 0.50 0.57 -7.89
CA GLY A 155 0.67 -0.88 -7.84
C GLY A 155 1.99 -1.29 -7.18
N TRP A 156 3.11 -0.73 -7.64
CA TRP A 156 4.41 -1.01 -7.04
C TRP A 156 4.53 -0.46 -5.61
N SER A 157 3.85 0.64 -5.30
CA SER A 157 3.78 1.16 -3.93
C SER A 157 3.09 0.17 -2.99
N TRP A 158 1.97 -0.43 -3.42
CA TRP A 158 1.26 -1.46 -2.67
C TRP A 158 2.12 -2.72 -2.47
N PHE A 159 2.84 -3.13 -3.50
CA PHE A 159 3.76 -4.27 -3.42
C PHE A 159 4.87 -4.02 -2.40
N LEU A 160 5.54 -2.86 -2.44
CA LEU A 160 6.60 -2.51 -1.48
C LEU A 160 6.05 -2.43 -0.06
N ILE A 161 4.84 -1.89 0.15
CA ILE A 161 4.20 -1.88 1.47
C ILE A 161 3.95 -3.30 1.98
N ALA A 162 3.37 -4.18 1.14
CA ALA A 162 3.12 -5.57 1.52
C ALA A 162 4.44 -6.32 1.82
N LEU A 163 5.48 -6.09 1.02
CA LEU A 163 6.78 -6.75 1.15
C LEU A 163 7.57 -6.25 2.37
N ALA A 164 7.58 -4.94 2.63
CA ALA A 164 8.14 -4.37 3.86
C ALA A 164 7.40 -4.90 5.08
N TYR A 165 6.08 -5.08 4.99
CA TYR A 165 5.31 -5.65 6.10
C TYR A 165 5.61 -7.12 6.33
N TYR A 166 5.78 -7.90 5.25
CA TYR A 166 6.28 -9.26 5.33
C TYR A 166 7.66 -9.31 6.00
N ALA A 167 8.58 -8.42 5.62
CA ALA A 167 9.90 -8.33 6.24
C ALA A 167 9.83 -7.94 7.73
N PHE A 168 8.98 -6.97 8.07
CA PHE A 168 8.71 -6.53 9.44
C PHE A 168 8.20 -7.70 10.30
N LYS A 169 7.21 -8.46 9.81
CA LYS A 169 6.65 -9.62 10.52
C LYS A 169 7.57 -10.82 10.61
N LYS A 170 8.47 -10.99 9.62
CA LYS A 170 9.54 -11.97 9.70
C LYS A 170 10.74 -11.52 10.52
N GLU A 171 10.71 -10.29 11.03
CA GLU A 171 11.84 -9.67 11.72
C GLU A 171 13.12 -9.67 10.87
N ASN A 172 12.96 -9.65 9.54
CA ASN A 172 14.06 -9.69 8.58
C ASN A 172 14.50 -8.26 8.23
N LEU A 173 15.49 -7.77 8.97
CA LEU A 173 16.02 -6.41 8.82
C LEU A 173 16.61 -6.14 7.43
N TYR A 174 17.31 -7.11 6.85
CA TYR A 174 17.98 -6.94 5.56
C TYR A 174 16.97 -6.74 4.43
N LEU A 175 15.94 -7.59 4.36
CA LEU A 175 14.87 -7.42 3.38
C LEU A 175 14.14 -6.08 3.58
N PHE A 176 13.91 -5.70 4.83
CA PHE A 176 13.27 -4.42 5.14
C PHE A 176 14.09 -3.22 4.65
N ILE A 177 15.42 -3.22 4.87
CA ILE A 177 16.33 -2.18 4.35
C ILE A 177 16.25 -2.12 2.82
N VAL A 178 16.37 -3.26 2.14
CA VAL A 178 16.32 -3.31 0.67
C VAL A 178 15.02 -2.71 0.15
N VAL A 179 13.87 -3.10 0.73
CA VAL A 179 12.56 -2.59 0.32
C VAL A 179 12.45 -1.08 0.55
N LEU A 180 12.92 -0.57 1.69
CA LEU A 180 12.88 0.85 1.97
C LEU A 180 13.82 1.67 1.08
N MET A 181 15.01 1.14 0.76
CA MET A 181 15.90 1.79 -0.20
C MET A 181 15.29 1.87 -1.60
N ILE A 182 14.61 0.82 -2.06
CA ILE A 182 13.84 0.87 -3.32
C ILE A 182 12.71 1.89 -3.22
N SER A 183 12.05 2.00 -2.06
CA SER A 183 10.93 2.92 -1.86
C SER A 183 11.29 4.40 -2.02
N LEU A 184 12.58 4.76 -1.86
CA LEU A 184 13.10 6.10 -2.15
C LEU A 184 12.80 6.55 -3.58
N PHE A 185 12.84 5.60 -4.51
CA PHE A 185 12.58 5.81 -5.93
C PHE A 185 11.15 5.45 -6.34
N GLN A 186 10.24 5.30 -5.37
CA GLN A 186 8.85 4.93 -5.61
C GLN A 186 7.87 5.91 -4.97
N LYS A 187 7.75 5.87 -3.64
CA LYS A 187 6.95 6.78 -2.82
C LYS A 187 7.52 6.78 -1.41
N GLU A 188 7.83 7.97 -0.92
CA GLU A 188 8.31 8.24 0.44
C GLU A 188 7.33 7.77 1.52
N VAL A 189 6.04 7.67 1.17
CA VAL A 189 4.96 7.23 2.07
C VAL A 189 5.22 5.84 2.66
N VAL A 190 5.93 4.95 1.95
CA VAL A 190 6.27 3.62 2.47
C VAL A 190 7.11 3.76 3.75
N SER A 191 8.16 4.59 3.73
CA SER A 191 9.01 4.84 4.88
C SER A 191 8.24 5.46 6.06
N MET A 192 7.30 6.37 5.79
CA MET A 192 6.46 6.98 6.81
C MET A 192 5.55 5.96 7.49
N ILE A 193 4.89 5.08 6.71
CA ILE A 193 4.00 4.03 7.23
C ILE A 193 4.74 3.18 8.26
N PHE A 194 5.94 2.70 7.93
CA PHE A 194 6.69 1.84 8.83
C PHE A 194 7.37 2.58 9.99
N GLY A 195 7.72 3.86 9.81
CA GLY A 195 8.13 4.72 10.91
C GLY A 195 7.04 4.83 11.96
N VAL A 196 5.80 5.13 11.54
CA VAL A 196 4.65 5.24 12.45
C VAL A 196 4.31 3.90 13.10
N ILE A 197 4.27 2.81 12.33
CA ILE A 197 4.04 1.46 12.88
C ILE A 197 5.08 1.16 13.98
N SER A 198 6.36 1.31 13.66
CA SER A 198 7.44 0.98 14.60
C SER A 198 7.38 1.86 15.85
N ALA A 199 7.09 3.15 15.71
CA ALA A 199 6.89 4.07 16.82
C ALA A 199 5.75 3.63 17.75
N VAL A 200 4.59 3.25 17.19
CA VAL A 200 3.45 2.76 17.97
C VAL A 200 3.82 1.49 18.73
N TYR A 201 4.54 0.54 18.12
CA TYR A 201 5.01 -0.67 18.80
C TYR A 201 5.98 -0.37 19.95
N ILE A 202 6.91 0.57 19.76
CA ILE A 202 7.82 1.03 20.81
C ILE A 202 7.04 1.68 21.96
N LEU A 203 6.08 2.55 21.66
CA LEU A 203 5.24 3.23 22.65
C LEU A 203 4.40 2.22 23.45
N LEU A 204 3.74 1.27 22.77
CA LEU A 204 2.95 0.23 23.43
C LEU A 204 3.80 -0.67 24.34
N ALA A 205 5.04 -0.99 23.91
CA ALA A 205 5.99 -1.72 24.74
C ALA A 205 6.44 -0.91 25.96
N TYR A 206 6.71 0.40 25.80
CA TYR A 206 7.07 1.28 26.92
C TYR A 206 5.98 1.38 27.98
N PHE A 207 4.71 1.48 27.58
CA PHE A 207 3.58 1.46 28.52
C PHE A 207 3.33 0.07 29.12
N ASP A 208 3.86 -0.99 28.52
CA ASP A 208 3.89 -2.33 29.10
C ASP A 208 5.08 -2.52 30.01
N ARG A 209 4.95 -2.06 31.26
CA ARG A 209 5.96 -2.21 32.33
C ARG A 209 6.51 -3.64 32.50
N LYS A 210 5.85 -4.66 31.94
CA LYS A 210 6.27 -6.07 31.97
C LYS A 210 7.06 -6.53 30.73
N LYS A 211 7.12 -5.74 29.65
CA LYS A 211 7.82 -6.09 28.41
C LYS A 211 9.00 -5.16 28.20
N GLN A 212 10.18 -5.74 27.97
CA GLN A 212 11.32 -4.98 27.47
C GLN A 212 11.03 -4.54 26.03
N ILE A 213 11.44 -3.32 25.69
CA ILE A 213 11.38 -2.82 24.31
C ILE A 213 12.27 -3.72 23.45
N ASP A 214 11.66 -4.37 22.46
CA ASP A 214 12.43 -5.15 21.49
C ASP A 214 13.26 -4.20 20.63
N LYS A 215 14.59 -4.36 20.69
CA LYS A 215 15.57 -3.57 19.94
C LYS A 215 15.30 -3.60 18.43
N LYS A 216 14.64 -4.64 17.91
CA LYS A 216 14.31 -4.73 16.48
C LYS A 216 13.33 -3.65 16.03
N TYR A 217 12.30 -3.33 16.82
CA TYR A 217 11.37 -2.24 16.48
C TYR A 217 12.07 -0.87 16.46
N VAL A 218 13.06 -0.67 17.35
CA VAL A 218 13.91 0.52 17.32
C VAL A 218 14.70 0.59 16.01
N TRP A 219 15.29 -0.53 15.56
CA TRP A 219 15.98 -0.55 14.27
C TRP A 219 15.05 -0.29 13.09
N PHE A 220 13.87 -0.92 13.04
CA PHE A 220 12.87 -0.64 11.99
C PHE A 220 12.48 0.83 11.96
N PHE A 221 12.30 1.46 13.13
CA PHE A 221 12.02 2.89 13.26
C PHE A 221 13.18 3.74 12.72
N MET A 222 14.42 3.47 13.16
CA MET A 222 15.60 4.23 12.74
C MET A 222 15.85 4.12 11.24
N ILE A 223 15.69 2.94 10.64
CA ILE A 223 15.83 2.75 9.19
C ILE A 223 14.73 3.50 8.45
N SER A 224 13.48 3.44 8.93
CA SER A 224 12.35 4.15 8.32
C SER A 224 12.58 5.66 8.30
N ILE A 225 13.00 6.22 9.44
CA ILE A 225 13.34 7.64 9.57
C ILE A 225 14.55 8.01 8.70
N GLY A 226 15.62 7.20 8.75
CA GLY A 226 16.83 7.43 7.95
C GLY A 226 16.53 7.43 6.45
N THR A 227 15.67 6.51 5.99
CA THR A 227 15.20 6.46 4.60
C THR A 227 14.38 7.69 4.26
N PHE A 228 13.45 8.10 5.11
CA PHE A 228 12.66 9.32 4.89
C PHE A 228 13.55 10.57 4.76
N PHE A 229 14.52 10.75 5.66
CA PHE A 229 15.47 11.86 5.56
C PHE A 229 16.37 11.77 4.33
N THR A 230 16.75 10.56 3.93
CA THR A 230 17.51 10.34 2.69
C THR A 230 16.70 10.79 1.48
N TYR A 231 15.39 10.49 1.42
CA TYR A 231 14.51 11.01 0.37
C TYR A 231 14.48 12.54 0.35
N ILE A 232 14.34 13.19 1.53
CA ILE A 232 14.37 14.65 1.63
C ILE A 232 15.72 15.22 1.17
N LEU A 233 16.83 14.56 1.51
CA LEU A 233 18.18 14.94 1.07
C LEU A 233 18.31 14.82 -0.46
N ILE A 234 17.80 13.74 -1.05
CA ILE A 234 17.78 13.55 -2.50
C ILE A 234 17.02 14.70 -3.16
N ARG A 235 15.81 14.99 -2.69
CA ARG A 235 14.92 16.01 -3.26
C ARG A 235 15.42 17.45 -3.10
N LYS A 236 16.09 17.77 -1.98
CA LYS A 236 16.56 19.14 -1.70
C LYS A 236 17.98 19.43 -2.17
N VAL A 237 18.86 18.42 -2.18
CA VAL A 237 20.30 18.65 -2.33
C VAL A 237 20.91 17.85 -3.48
N LEU A 238 20.67 16.54 -3.55
CA LEU A 238 21.40 15.69 -4.51
C LEU A 238 20.85 15.80 -5.93
N ILE A 239 19.53 15.81 -6.08
CA ILE A 239 18.84 15.89 -7.37
C ILE A 239 17.70 16.92 -7.24
N PRO A 240 18.01 18.23 -7.10
CA PRO A 240 16.98 19.24 -6.92
C PRO A 240 16.27 19.51 -8.25
N VAL A 241 15.05 18.97 -8.39
CA VAL A 241 14.15 19.27 -9.50
C VAL A 241 13.03 20.17 -8.99
N GLY A 242 12.77 21.27 -9.71
CA GLY A 242 11.69 22.21 -9.39
C GLY A 242 10.31 21.56 -9.41
N GLY A 243 9.36 22.16 -8.70
CA GLY A 243 7.98 21.71 -8.57
C GLY A 243 7.60 21.34 -7.13
N PHE A 244 6.48 21.90 -6.68
CA PHE A 244 5.85 21.61 -5.38
C PHE A 244 6.77 21.86 -4.17
N GLU A 245 7.56 22.93 -4.21
CA GLU A 245 8.45 23.36 -3.13
C GLU A 245 7.67 23.67 -1.85
N ASN A 246 6.42 24.09 -2.00
CA ASN A 246 5.46 24.29 -0.91
C ASN A 246 5.27 23.06 -0.02
N GLN A 247 5.41 21.85 -0.57
CA GLN A 247 5.31 20.60 0.19
C GLN A 247 6.53 20.33 1.09
N LEU A 248 7.59 21.12 0.96
CA LEU A 248 8.82 21.00 1.77
C LEU A 248 9.05 22.21 2.68
N ASP A 249 8.22 23.25 2.54
CA ASP A 249 8.26 24.46 3.35
C ASP A 249 7.37 24.28 4.58
N PHE A 250 7.97 24.34 5.76
CA PHE A 250 7.27 24.12 7.02
C PHE A 250 6.13 25.12 7.26
N ASN A 251 6.32 26.39 6.90
CA ASN A 251 5.31 27.43 7.11
C ASN A 251 4.11 27.19 6.20
N GLN A 252 4.35 26.77 4.96
CA GLN A 252 3.27 26.43 4.02
C GLN A 252 2.53 25.16 4.45
N LEU A 253 3.25 24.11 4.87
CA LEU A 253 2.65 22.89 5.43
C LEU A 253 1.73 23.21 6.62
N LEU A 254 2.19 24.06 7.54
CA LEU A 254 1.39 24.50 8.68
C LEU A 254 0.19 25.37 8.25
N HIS A 255 0.40 26.28 7.30
CA HIS A 255 -0.67 27.12 6.75
C HIS A 255 -1.77 26.26 6.13
N TYR A 256 -1.44 25.26 5.32
CA TYR A 256 -2.41 24.36 4.72
C TYR A 256 -3.11 23.48 5.75
N LEU A 257 -2.42 23.05 6.82
CA LEU A 257 -3.04 22.31 7.91
C LEU A 257 -4.12 23.14 8.62
N ILE A 258 -3.84 24.42 8.89
CA ILE A 258 -4.74 25.33 9.60
C ILE A 258 -5.90 25.80 8.71
N THR A 259 -5.64 26.06 7.43
CA THR A 259 -6.65 26.55 6.48
C THR A 259 -7.45 25.45 5.78
N TYR A 260 -7.18 24.18 6.11
CA TYR A 260 -7.86 23.06 5.48
C TYR A 260 -9.35 23.07 5.81
N ASP A 261 -10.18 23.30 4.78
CA ASP A 261 -11.63 23.16 4.89
C ASP A 261 -12.01 21.66 4.98
N PHE A 262 -12.20 21.20 6.22
CA PHE A 262 -12.57 19.83 6.54
C PHE A 262 -14.00 19.48 6.11
N PHE A 263 -14.90 20.47 6.03
CA PHE A 263 -16.33 20.24 5.83
C PHE A 263 -16.76 20.30 4.36
N ASP A 264 -15.84 20.44 3.40
CA ASP A 264 -16.16 20.29 1.97
C ASP A 264 -16.66 18.86 1.69
N PRO A 265 -17.95 18.67 1.34
CA PRO A 265 -18.53 17.35 1.14
C PRO A 265 -17.83 16.54 0.05
N ARG A 266 -17.25 17.20 -0.96
CA ARG A 266 -16.55 16.52 -2.07
C ARG A 266 -15.26 15.87 -1.59
N LYS A 267 -14.49 16.57 -0.76
CA LYS A 267 -13.23 16.06 -0.18
C LYS A 267 -13.51 14.93 0.80
N LEU A 268 -14.53 15.09 1.64
CA LEU A 268 -14.99 14.05 2.55
C LEU A 268 -15.41 12.79 1.78
N TYR A 269 -16.24 12.95 0.74
CA TYR A 269 -16.72 11.81 -0.05
C TYR A 269 -15.57 11.00 -0.64
N ILE A 270 -14.66 11.65 -1.37
CA ILE A 270 -13.54 10.96 -2.02
C ILE A 270 -12.58 10.36 -0.98
N THR A 271 -12.34 11.06 0.13
CA THR A 271 -11.38 10.60 1.14
C THR A 271 -11.92 9.45 1.98
N VAL A 272 -13.19 9.52 2.39
CA VAL A 272 -13.84 8.53 3.26
C VAL A 272 -14.21 7.29 2.46
N PHE A 273 -15.02 7.42 1.39
CA PHE A 273 -15.57 6.25 0.68
C PHE A 273 -14.51 5.36 0.03
N SER A 274 -13.35 5.93 -0.31
CA SER A 274 -12.25 5.16 -0.86
C SER A 274 -11.59 4.20 0.14
N GLN A 275 -11.85 4.33 1.45
CA GLN A 275 -11.24 3.50 2.51
C GLN A 275 -12.05 2.25 2.86
N ASN A 276 -12.69 1.60 1.86
CA ASN A 276 -13.61 0.49 2.07
C ASN A 276 -13.01 -0.67 2.90
N LEU A 277 -11.77 -1.08 2.61
CA LEU A 277 -11.10 -2.13 3.36
C LEU A 277 -10.78 -1.72 4.80
N PHE A 278 -10.38 -0.47 5.03
CA PHE A 278 -10.10 0.01 6.38
C PHE A 278 -11.36 -0.03 7.25
N TYR A 279 -12.52 0.38 6.74
CA TYR A 279 -13.78 0.27 7.47
C TYR A 279 -14.16 -1.18 7.75
N LEU A 280 -13.92 -2.10 6.82
CA LEU A 280 -14.16 -3.52 7.06
C LEU A 280 -13.26 -4.07 8.16
N VAL A 281 -11.99 -3.64 8.24
CA VAL A 281 -11.12 -3.98 9.38
C VAL A 281 -11.72 -3.49 10.69
N LEU A 282 -12.15 -2.22 10.75
CA LEU A 282 -12.73 -1.64 11.98
C LEU A 282 -13.99 -2.39 12.42
N LEU A 283 -14.87 -2.74 11.47
CA LEU A 283 -16.06 -3.54 11.74
C LEU A 283 -15.71 -4.91 12.32
N LEU A 284 -14.81 -5.65 11.67
CA LEU A 284 -14.41 -6.99 12.12
C LEU A 284 -13.66 -6.97 13.44
N PHE A 285 -12.84 -5.93 13.65
CA PHE A 285 -12.19 -5.70 14.94
C PHE A 285 -13.23 -5.46 16.04
N GLY A 286 -14.21 -4.57 15.80
CA GLY A 286 -15.31 -4.30 16.71
C GLY A 286 -16.11 -5.56 17.05
N LEU A 287 -16.48 -6.37 16.05
CA LEU A 287 -17.16 -7.65 16.26
C LEU A 287 -16.31 -8.62 17.10
N ASN A 288 -15.03 -8.77 16.80
CA ASN A 288 -14.12 -9.60 17.58
C ASN A 288 -13.97 -9.11 19.03
N PHE A 289 -14.00 -7.79 19.24
CA PHE A 289 -13.93 -7.15 20.55
C PHE A 289 -15.20 -7.42 21.37
N PHE A 290 -16.39 -7.18 20.81
CA PHE A 290 -17.67 -7.40 21.48
C PHE A 290 -17.95 -8.87 21.78
N LEU A 291 -17.64 -9.78 20.84
CA LEU A 291 -17.82 -11.22 21.02
C LEU A 291 -16.81 -11.85 21.99
N SER A 292 -15.75 -11.13 22.38
CA SER A 292 -14.81 -11.63 23.37
C SER A 292 -15.46 -11.60 24.76
N LYS A 293 -15.80 -12.77 25.32
CA LYS A 293 -16.43 -12.91 26.65
C LYS A 293 -15.49 -12.58 27.82
N ASN A 294 -14.17 -12.63 27.61
CA ASN A 294 -13.17 -12.39 28.66
C ASN A 294 -12.56 -10.98 28.53
N GLU A 295 -12.68 -10.15 29.57
CA GLU A 295 -12.12 -8.80 29.61
C GLU A 295 -10.60 -8.78 29.46
N LYS A 296 -9.89 -9.75 30.03
CA LYS A 296 -8.44 -9.89 29.86
C LYS A 296 -8.07 -10.13 28.40
N ASN A 297 -8.89 -10.88 27.67
CA ASN A 297 -8.70 -11.09 26.24
C ASN A 297 -9.01 -9.83 25.43
N ARG A 298 -10.00 -9.01 25.82
CA ARG A 298 -10.29 -7.72 25.15
C ARG A 298 -9.12 -6.76 25.24
N PHE A 299 -8.55 -6.60 26.45
CA PHE A 299 -7.40 -5.74 26.67
C PHE A 299 -6.14 -6.26 25.95
N HIS A 300 -5.91 -7.57 25.97
CA HIS A 300 -4.82 -8.16 25.19
C HIS A 300 -5.03 -7.91 23.69
N LEU A 301 -6.24 -8.10 23.19
CA LEU A 301 -6.60 -7.89 21.78
C LEU A 301 -6.39 -6.42 21.36
N LEU A 302 -6.70 -5.44 22.20
CA LEU A 302 -6.37 -4.03 21.93
C LEU A 302 -4.85 -3.78 21.92
N ARG A 303 -4.16 -4.30 22.93
CA ARG A 303 -2.75 -3.96 23.21
C ARG A 303 -1.76 -4.62 22.25
N THR A 304 -2.02 -5.86 21.84
CA THR A 304 -1.09 -6.60 20.96
C THR A 304 -1.46 -6.51 19.50
N ASN A 305 -2.64 -5.97 19.15
CA ASN A 305 -3.03 -5.89 17.76
C ASN A 305 -2.45 -4.66 17.08
N PHE A 306 -1.97 -4.93 15.87
CA PHE A 306 -1.57 -3.94 14.88
C PHE A 306 -2.65 -2.91 14.53
N ILE A 307 -3.91 -3.15 14.91
CA ILE A 307 -5.02 -2.24 14.59
C ILE A 307 -4.78 -0.81 15.09
N ILE A 308 -4.19 -0.65 16.29
CA ILE A 308 -3.86 0.68 16.82
C ILE A 308 -2.83 1.33 15.91
N ALA A 309 -1.78 0.61 15.53
CA ALA A 309 -0.76 1.10 14.60
C ALA A 309 -1.37 1.48 13.24
N LEU A 310 -2.26 0.65 12.68
CA LEU A 310 -2.93 0.94 11.41
C LEU A 310 -3.81 2.19 11.49
N ILE A 311 -4.60 2.35 12.57
CA ILE A 311 -5.41 3.56 12.79
C ILE A 311 -4.49 4.79 12.89
N THR A 312 -3.40 4.71 13.67
CA THR A 312 -2.44 5.80 13.79
C THR A 312 -1.80 6.14 12.44
N VAL A 313 -1.41 5.14 11.63
CA VAL A 313 -0.90 5.36 10.27
C VAL A 313 -1.92 6.11 9.42
N CYS A 314 -3.17 5.65 9.38
CA CYS A 314 -4.21 6.29 8.58
C CYS A 314 -4.43 7.76 9.00
N ILE A 315 -4.43 8.03 10.30
CA ILE A 315 -4.55 9.40 10.85
C ILE A 315 -3.34 10.26 10.46
N VAL A 316 -2.12 9.74 10.63
CA VAL A 316 -0.89 10.48 10.27
C VAL A 316 -0.85 10.76 8.77
N LEU A 317 -1.16 9.78 7.92
CA LEU A 317 -1.22 9.96 6.47
C LEU A 317 -2.29 10.96 6.04
N PHE A 318 -3.44 10.98 6.73
CA PHE A 318 -4.49 11.97 6.50
C PHE A 318 -3.97 13.39 6.78
N PHE A 319 -3.34 13.61 7.94
CA PHE A 319 -2.76 14.92 8.29
C PHE A 319 -1.61 15.33 7.38
N ILE A 320 -0.75 14.39 6.97
CA ILE A 320 0.31 14.66 5.98
C ILE A 320 -0.30 15.06 4.65
N GLY A 321 -1.36 14.39 4.21
CA GLY A 321 -2.07 14.74 2.98
C GLY A 321 -2.72 16.14 3.03
N MET A 322 -3.28 16.52 4.20
CA MET A 322 -3.77 17.88 4.43
C MET A 322 -2.64 18.91 4.35
N ALA A 323 -1.54 18.66 5.07
CA ALA A 323 -0.38 19.56 5.11
C ALA A 323 0.25 19.74 3.72
N ALA A 324 0.32 18.67 2.91
CA ALA A 324 0.83 18.70 1.55
C ALA A 324 -0.16 19.28 0.52
N ALA A 325 -1.30 19.83 0.96
CA ALA A 325 -2.33 20.45 0.14
C ALA A 325 -2.86 19.56 -1.01
N LEU A 326 -2.99 18.26 -0.77
CA LEU A 326 -3.39 17.31 -1.82
C LEU A 326 -4.88 17.38 -2.20
N GLY A 327 -5.67 18.17 -1.48
CA GLY A 327 -7.09 18.38 -1.75
C GLY A 327 -7.88 17.06 -1.67
N SER A 328 -8.57 16.69 -2.76
CA SER A 328 -9.33 15.44 -2.83
C SER A 328 -8.45 14.18 -2.89
N ASN A 329 -7.14 14.30 -3.13
CA ASN A 329 -6.23 13.16 -3.22
C ASN A 329 -5.74 12.62 -1.87
N ILE A 330 -6.19 13.16 -0.73
CA ILE A 330 -5.81 12.63 0.59
C ILE A 330 -6.25 11.17 0.75
N GLY A 331 -7.44 10.83 0.27
CA GLY A 331 -7.94 9.45 0.23
C GLY A 331 -6.97 8.50 -0.46
N ARG A 332 -6.36 8.92 -1.57
CA ARG A 332 -5.38 8.14 -2.33
C ARG A 332 -4.14 7.78 -1.51
N ILE A 333 -3.66 8.69 -0.64
CA ILE A 333 -2.53 8.40 0.26
C ILE A 333 -2.94 7.39 1.33
N VAL A 334 -4.04 7.63 2.04
CA VAL A 334 -4.49 6.73 3.12
C VAL A 334 -4.73 5.32 2.57
N LEU A 335 -5.27 5.24 1.36
CA LEU A 335 -5.59 4.01 0.65
C LEU A 335 -4.36 3.16 0.30
N THR A 336 -3.15 3.72 0.32
CA THR A 336 -1.91 2.93 0.20
C THR A 336 -1.76 1.88 1.30
N THR A 337 -2.48 2.04 2.43
CA THR A 337 -2.55 1.04 3.51
C THR A 337 -3.46 -0.15 3.21
N SER A 338 -4.18 -0.17 2.09
CA SER A 338 -5.12 -1.25 1.70
C SER A 338 -4.54 -2.66 1.81
N PRO A 339 -3.27 -2.94 1.40
CA PRO A 339 -2.69 -4.27 1.58
C PRO A 339 -2.60 -4.69 3.05
N LEU A 340 -2.31 -3.75 3.95
CA LEU A 340 -2.26 -4.00 5.39
C LEU A 340 -3.66 -4.26 5.93
N SER A 341 -4.67 -3.49 5.49
CA SER A 341 -6.06 -3.73 5.85
C SER A 341 -6.55 -5.11 5.42
N ALA A 342 -6.23 -5.54 4.19
CA ALA A 342 -6.60 -6.86 3.67
C ALA A 342 -6.05 -8.02 4.51
N ILE A 343 -4.80 -7.90 4.99
CA ILE A 343 -4.20 -8.88 5.90
C ILE A 343 -5.02 -9.01 7.18
N TYR A 344 -5.36 -7.88 7.80
CA TYR A 344 -6.09 -7.89 9.07
C TYR A 344 -7.54 -8.33 8.93
N ILE A 345 -8.20 -8.05 7.80
CA ILE A 345 -9.51 -8.63 7.50
C ILE A 345 -9.44 -10.16 7.51
N GLY A 346 -8.49 -10.75 6.77
CA GLY A 346 -8.34 -12.21 6.72
C GLY A 346 -8.00 -12.82 8.08
N TYR A 347 -7.12 -12.17 8.85
CA TYR A 347 -6.80 -12.60 10.20
C TYR A 347 -8.02 -12.56 11.13
N TYR A 348 -8.78 -11.46 11.15
CA TYR A 348 -9.94 -11.32 12.03
C TYR A 348 -11.09 -12.25 11.63
N LEU A 349 -11.30 -12.51 10.35
CA LEU A 349 -12.27 -13.51 9.89
C LEU A 349 -11.88 -14.92 10.35
N TYR A 350 -10.59 -15.27 10.23
CA TYR A 350 -10.10 -16.55 10.73
C TYR A 350 -10.33 -16.72 12.25
N LEU A 351 -10.12 -15.65 13.03
CA LEU A 351 -10.41 -15.69 14.47
C LEU A 351 -11.90 -15.90 14.77
N LEU A 352 -12.79 -15.27 14.02
CA LEU A 352 -14.24 -15.45 14.17
C LEU A 352 -14.68 -16.88 13.81
N GLU A 353 -14.18 -17.41 12.70
CA GLU A 353 -14.46 -18.80 12.28
C GLU A 353 -14.05 -19.80 13.36
N ARG A 354 -12.83 -19.65 13.90
CA ARG A 354 -12.32 -20.54 14.95
C ARG A 354 -13.17 -20.49 16.23
N ARG A 355 -13.64 -19.30 16.63
CA ARG A 355 -14.52 -19.15 17.79
C ARG A 355 -15.85 -19.89 17.59
N SER A 356 -16.45 -19.74 16.41
CA SER A 356 -17.70 -20.44 16.07
C SER A 356 -17.56 -21.96 16.13
N GLN A 357 -16.42 -22.51 15.71
CA GLN A 357 -16.16 -23.95 15.80
C GLN A 357 -16.00 -24.44 17.24
N VAL A 358 -15.38 -23.65 18.12
CA VAL A 358 -15.22 -24.01 19.54
C VAL A 358 -16.58 -24.01 20.25
N GLU A 359 -17.44 -23.03 20.00
CA GLU A 359 -18.77 -22.97 20.62
C GLU A 359 -19.73 -24.08 20.15
N LYS A 360 -19.50 -24.71 18.99
CA LYS A 360 -20.29 -25.86 18.54
C LYS A 360 -19.86 -27.20 19.17
N ASN A 361 -18.66 -27.26 19.71
CA ASN A 361 -18.08 -28.48 20.30
C ASN A 361 -18.20 -28.51 21.84
N VAL A 362 -18.83 -27.49 22.42
CA VAL A 362 -19.22 -27.39 23.83
C VAL A 362 -20.73 -27.51 23.90
#